data_AF-A0A2P4QPL1-F1
#
_entry.id   AF-A0A2P4QPL1-F1
#
_cell.length_a   1.000
_cell.length_b   1.000
_cell.length_c   1.000
_cell.angle_alpha   90.00
_cell.angle_beta   90.00
_cell.angle_gamma   90.00
#
_symmetry.space_group_name_H-M   'P 1'
#
loop_
_entity.id
_entity.type
_entity.pdbx_description
1 polymer ?
#
loop_
_entity_poly.entity_id
_entity_poly.type
_entity_poly.pdbx_seq_one_letter_code
_entity_poly.pdbx_strand_id
1 'polypeptide(L)'
;YCYFENQDILRPLIQTQFPHLRKIRFKSLQSNASEIFVELIKKNSISLRELHYSDEVSRQFNHLILETIVTYSTTSLISLTIPFRNCQTPQLITLLSFSNQLQSLKLIGPYGHERAFVEFLPVLAKLLPSSLHHLSLDLNWVIMNNLQQFLTNLNTRLFTFYISGWSRRIRERHVETIKTYLQQYNPTLDFYDFLKDIT
;
A
#
# COMPACT_ATOMS: atom_id res chain seq x y z
N TYR A 1 2.85 -23.25 8.09
CA TYR A 1 1.49 -22.73 7.83
C TYR A 1 0.59 -23.30 8.91
N CYS A 2 -0.05 -22.46 9.73
CA CYS A 2 -1.05 -22.92 10.70
C CYS A 2 -2.44 -22.78 10.07
N TYR A 3 -3.20 -23.87 10.06
CA TYR A 3 -4.56 -23.94 9.55
C TYR A 3 -5.51 -24.05 10.74
N PHE A 4 -6.52 -23.17 10.82
CA PHE A 4 -7.50 -23.17 11.91
C PHE A 4 -8.89 -23.41 11.32
N GLU A 5 -9.46 -24.59 11.53
CA GLU A 5 -10.82 -24.94 11.08
C GLU A 5 -11.91 -24.22 11.87
N ASN A 6 -11.64 -23.86 13.13
CA ASN A 6 -12.57 -23.18 14.01
C ASN A 6 -12.02 -21.82 14.49
N GLN A 7 -12.82 -20.76 14.31
CA GLN A 7 -12.52 -19.40 14.78
C GLN A 7 -12.50 -19.26 16.30
N ASP A 8 -13.15 -20.16 17.04
CA ASP A 8 -13.10 -20.15 18.52
C ASP A 8 -11.66 -20.25 19.04
N ILE A 9 -10.77 -20.88 18.27
CA ILE A 9 -9.34 -20.96 18.59
C ILE A 9 -8.67 -19.57 18.56
N LEU A 10 -9.20 -18.65 17.74
CA LEU A 10 -8.65 -17.31 17.57
C LEU A 10 -9.41 -16.25 18.37
N ARG A 11 -10.59 -16.55 18.91
CA ARG A 11 -11.35 -15.64 19.80
C ARG A 11 -10.55 -15.09 20.98
N PRO A 12 -9.67 -15.87 21.64
CA PRO A 12 -8.81 -15.33 22.70
C PRO A 12 -7.94 -14.16 22.22
N LEU A 13 -7.55 -14.11 20.94
CA LEU A 13 -6.80 -12.97 20.38
C LEU A 13 -7.63 -11.70 20.35
N ILE A 14 -8.94 -11.81 20.12
CA ILE A 14 -9.84 -10.66 20.23
C ILE A 14 -9.93 -10.23 21.69
N GLN A 15 -9.96 -11.14 22.64
CA GLN A 15 -10.14 -10.82 24.07
C GLN A 15 -8.85 -10.32 24.75
N THR A 16 -7.69 -10.64 24.19
CA THR A 16 -6.38 -10.27 24.74
C THR A 16 -6.02 -8.82 24.42
N GLN A 17 -5.37 -8.14 25.36
CA GLN A 17 -4.78 -6.82 25.12
C GLN A 17 -3.32 -6.97 24.70
N PHE A 18 -2.92 -6.22 23.67
CA PHE A 18 -1.55 -6.18 23.19
C PHE A 18 -1.01 -4.74 23.24
N PRO A 19 -0.76 -4.17 24.43
CA PRO A 19 -0.47 -2.74 24.60
C PRO A 19 0.75 -2.24 23.81
N HIS A 20 1.62 -3.13 23.35
CA HIS A 20 2.80 -2.84 22.56
C HIS A 20 2.77 -3.43 21.15
N LEU A 21 1.61 -3.85 20.65
CA LEU A 21 1.50 -4.39 19.29
C LEU A 21 1.73 -3.30 18.25
N ARG A 22 2.93 -3.30 17.69
CA ARG A 22 3.34 -2.33 16.66
C ARG A 22 3.19 -2.86 15.24
N LYS A 23 3.10 -4.17 15.06
CA LYS A 23 3.13 -4.81 13.75
C LYS A 23 2.10 -5.91 13.63
N ILE A 24 1.33 -5.85 12.55
CA ILE A 24 0.38 -6.88 12.18
C ILE A 24 0.65 -7.31 10.74
N ARG A 25 0.77 -8.62 10.49
CA ARG A 25 1.00 -9.18 9.15
C ARG A 25 0.08 -10.36 8.88
N PHE A 26 -0.62 -10.31 7.75
CA PHE A 26 -1.53 -11.34 7.26
C PHE A 26 -1.34 -11.57 5.75
N LYS A 27 -1.23 -12.85 5.36
CA LYS A 27 -0.95 -13.28 3.96
C LYS A 27 -2.14 -13.96 3.27
N SER A 28 -3.07 -14.50 4.03
CA SER A 28 -4.34 -15.02 3.51
C SER A 28 -5.30 -15.13 4.67
N LEU A 29 -6.48 -14.54 4.53
CA LEU A 29 -7.57 -14.77 5.46
C LEU A 29 -8.45 -15.84 4.84
N GLN A 30 -8.63 -16.94 5.56
CA GLN A 30 -9.77 -17.80 5.29
C GLN A 30 -11.03 -16.96 5.46
N SER A 31 -12.09 -17.30 4.72
CA SER A 31 -13.42 -16.76 4.93
C SER A 31 -13.68 -16.73 6.44
N ASN A 32 -13.86 -15.53 7.00
CA ASN A 32 -14.19 -15.22 8.40
C ASN A 32 -13.04 -14.81 9.36
N ALA A 33 -11.76 -14.82 8.97
CA ALA A 33 -10.69 -14.30 9.85
C ALA A 33 -10.57 -12.75 9.85
N SER A 34 -11.40 -12.07 9.06
CA SER A 34 -11.42 -10.60 8.92
C SER A 34 -11.87 -9.88 10.19
N GLU A 35 -12.82 -10.45 10.95
CA GLU A 35 -13.31 -9.86 12.20
C GLU A 35 -12.20 -9.74 13.24
N ILE A 36 -11.41 -10.80 13.41
CA ILE A 36 -10.24 -10.80 14.31
C ILE A 36 -9.27 -9.69 13.93
N PHE A 37 -9.02 -9.52 12.63
CA PHE A 37 -8.09 -8.50 12.15
C PHE A 37 -8.62 -7.08 12.40
N VAL A 38 -9.90 -6.84 12.11
CA VAL A 38 -10.57 -5.57 12.41
C VAL A 38 -10.45 -5.23 13.89
N GLU A 39 -10.73 -6.19 14.77
CA GLU A 39 -10.64 -5.97 16.21
C GLU A 39 -9.20 -5.73 16.69
N LEU A 40 -8.22 -6.44 16.13
CA LEU A 40 -6.81 -6.18 16.43
C LEU A 40 -6.37 -4.78 15.99
N ILE A 41 -6.83 -4.29 14.83
CA ILE A 41 -6.54 -2.92 14.38
C ILE A 41 -7.17 -1.90 15.35
N LYS A 42 -8.45 -2.08 15.68
CA LYS A 42 -9.17 -1.17 16.59
C LYS A 42 -8.50 -1.06 17.95
N LYS A 43 -8.17 -2.20 18.57
CA LYS A 43 -7.60 -2.25 19.92
C LYS A 43 -6.18 -1.71 20.02
N ASN A 44 -5.42 -1.75 18.92
CA ASN A 44 -4.02 -1.37 18.90
C ASN A 44 -3.78 -0.11 18.07
N SER A 45 -4.83 0.65 17.78
CA SER A 45 -4.81 1.78 16.85
C SER A 45 -3.74 2.84 17.16
N ILE A 46 -3.48 3.10 18.44
CA ILE A 46 -2.50 4.09 18.92
C ILE A 46 -1.06 3.58 18.78
N SER A 47 -0.83 2.29 19.02
CA SER A 47 0.50 1.67 19.06
C SER A 47 0.92 1.04 17.72
N LEU A 48 -0.04 0.74 16.85
CA LEU A 48 0.17 0.10 15.57
C LEU A 48 0.96 1.02 14.62
N ARG A 49 2.07 0.52 14.08
CA ARG A 49 2.97 1.22 13.16
C ARG A 49 3.06 0.55 11.80
N GLU A 50 2.94 -0.77 11.76
CA GLU A 50 3.12 -1.55 10.54
C GLU A 50 1.92 -2.47 10.34
N LEU A 51 1.24 -2.31 9.21
CA LEU A 51 0.14 -3.19 8.82
C LEU A 51 0.42 -3.76 7.44
N HIS A 52 0.49 -5.09 7.38
CA HIS A 52 0.64 -5.82 6.12
C HIS A 52 -0.52 -6.77 5.93
N TYR A 53 -1.41 -6.41 5.03
CA TYR A 53 -2.49 -7.26 4.56
C TYR A 53 -2.25 -7.59 3.08
N SER A 54 -2.10 -8.87 2.80
CA SER A 54 -2.13 -9.44 1.47
C SER A 54 -3.08 -10.62 1.55
N ASP A 55 -4.01 -10.73 0.62
CA ASP A 55 -4.86 -11.91 0.52
C ASP A 55 -5.04 -12.26 -0.95
N GLU A 56 -4.53 -13.43 -1.30
CA GLU A 56 -4.62 -13.99 -2.65
C GLU A 56 -6.04 -14.51 -2.93
N VAL A 57 -6.83 -14.84 -1.89
CA VAL A 57 -8.09 -15.59 -1.98
C VAL A 57 -9.29 -14.72 -1.59
N SER A 58 -9.25 -13.99 -0.46
CA SER A 58 -10.41 -13.25 0.06
C SER A 58 -10.34 -11.74 -0.15
N ARG A 59 -10.65 -11.31 -1.38
CA ARG A 59 -10.75 -9.88 -1.72
C ARG A 59 -12.02 -9.20 -1.17
N GLN A 60 -12.96 -9.97 -0.62
CA GLN A 60 -14.27 -9.45 -0.18
C GLN A 60 -14.16 -8.56 1.07
N PHE A 61 -13.25 -8.88 2.00
CA PHE A 61 -13.14 -8.15 3.27
C PHE A 61 -12.21 -6.94 3.23
N ASN A 62 -11.57 -6.68 2.09
CA ASN A 62 -10.62 -5.59 1.94
C ASN A 62 -11.25 -4.22 2.24
N HIS A 63 -12.51 -4.01 1.85
CA HIS A 63 -13.21 -2.75 2.13
C HIS A 63 -13.28 -2.49 3.65
N LEU A 64 -13.78 -3.47 4.41
CA LEU A 64 -13.94 -3.35 5.87
C LEU A 64 -12.60 -3.11 6.58
N ILE A 65 -11.55 -3.78 6.13
CA ILE A 65 -10.19 -3.61 6.67
C ILE A 65 -9.71 -2.18 6.43
N LEU A 66 -9.77 -1.69 5.19
CA LEU A 66 -9.31 -0.34 4.86
C LEU A 66 -10.14 0.72 5.60
N GLU A 67 -11.45 0.55 5.68
CA GLU A 67 -12.34 1.41 6.46
C GLU A 67 -11.92 1.44 7.94
N THR A 68 -11.65 0.29 8.54
CA THR A 68 -11.15 0.21 9.92
C THR A 68 -9.82 0.94 10.09
N ILE A 69 -8.90 0.80 9.14
CA ILE A 69 -7.62 1.52 9.18
C ILE A 69 -7.86 3.03 9.15
N VAL A 70 -8.70 3.49 8.23
CA VAL A 70 -9.07 4.91 8.07
C VAL A 70 -9.65 5.47 9.36
N THR A 71 -10.57 4.74 9.99
CA THR A 71 -11.26 5.19 11.20
C THR A 71 -10.35 5.24 12.42
N TYR A 72 -9.44 4.26 12.58
CA TYR A 72 -8.75 4.07 13.86
C TYR A 72 -7.25 4.33 13.80
N SER A 73 -6.54 3.94 12.74
CA SER A 73 -5.07 3.84 12.74
C SER A 73 -4.35 4.81 11.80
N THR A 74 -5.07 5.72 11.15
CA THR A 74 -4.50 6.55 10.08
C THR A 74 -3.30 7.40 10.50
N THR A 75 -3.27 7.91 11.74
CA THR A 75 -2.23 8.84 12.20
C THR A 75 -1.00 8.16 12.78
N SER A 76 -1.07 6.85 13.06
CA SER A 76 0.00 6.11 13.74
C SER A 76 0.84 5.25 12.79
N LEU A 77 0.30 4.91 11.62
CA LEU A 77 0.96 4.01 10.67
C LEU A 77 2.18 4.64 9.99
N ILE A 78 3.26 3.86 9.97
CA ILE A 78 4.53 4.14 9.30
C ILE A 78 4.65 3.30 8.01
N SER A 79 4.15 2.06 8.02
CA SER A 79 4.20 1.16 6.88
C SER A 79 2.86 0.48 6.66
N LEU A 80 2.37 0.55 5.42
CA LEU A 80 1.11 -0.04 5.00
C LEU A 80 1.27 -0.87 3.74
N THR A 81 0.85 -2.13 3.80
CA THR A 81 0.62 -2.97 2.62
C THR A 81 -0.82 -3.42 2.63
N ILE A 82 -1.57 -3.12 1.58
CA ILE A 82 -2.98 -3.51 1.46
C ILE A 82 -3.32 -3.87 0.01
N PRO A 83 -4.27 -4.78 -0.22
CA PRO A 83 -4.93 -4.88 -1.51
C PRO A 83 -5.73 -3.59 -1.76
N PHE A 84 -5.87 -3.20 -3.02
CA PHE A 84 -6.59 -2.00 -3.40
C PHE A 84 -7.41 -2.25 -4.66
N ARG A 85 -8.63 -1.71 -4.68
CA ARG A 85 -9.55 -1.69 -5.81
C ARG A 85 -10.09 -0.29 -6.00
N ASN A 86 -10.47 0.06 -7.22
CA ASN A 86 -11.00 1.39 -7.50
C ASN A 86 -12.23 1.79 -6.65
N CYS A 87 -13.08 0.85 -6.22
CA CYS A 87 -14.22 1.19 -5.35
C CYS A 87 -13.79 1.69 -3.96
N GLN A 88 -12.52 1.50 -3.58
CA GLN A 88 -11.94 1.92 -2.31
C GLN A 88 -11.19 3.25 -2.40
N THR A 89 -11.21 3.89 -3.57
CA THR A 89 -10.55 5.19 -3.81
C THR A 89 -10.90 6.23 -2.74
N PRO A 90 -12.18 6.44 -2.34
CA PRO A 90 -12.50 7.41 -1.30
C PRO A 90 -11.77 7.15 0.03
N GLN A 91 -11.73 5.90 0.49
CA GLN A 91 -11.06 5.53 1.73
C GLN A 91 -9.54 5.70 1.63
N LEU A 92 -8.94 5.38 0.48
CA LEU A 92 -7.51 5.61 0.26
C LEU A 92 -7.19 7.10 0.27
N ILE A 93 -8.02 7.95 -0.34
CA ILE A 93 -7.83 9.41 -0.30
C ILE A 93 -7.85 9.90 1.15
N THR A 94 -8.85 9.48 1.94
CA THR A 94 -8.93 9.83 3.36
C THR A 94 -7.69 9.36 4.12
N LEU A 95 -7.29 8.11 3.93
CA LEU A 95 -6.11 7.53 4.56
C LEU A 95 -4.87 8.40 4.30
N LEU A 96 -4.56 8.66 3.03
CA LEU A 96 -3.36 9.41 2.64
C LEU A 96 -3.38 10.86 3.14
N SER A 97 -4.56 11.48 3.18
CA SER A 97 -4.71 12.87 3.63
C SER A 97 -4.41 13.07 5.12
N PHE A 98 -4.60 12.02 5.94
CA PHE A 98 -4.37 12.08 7.39
C PHE A 98 -3.14 11.28 7.85
N SER A 99 -2.44 10.61 6.92
CA SER A 99 -1.27 9.77 7.20
C SER A 99 0.03 10.58 7.25
N ASN A 100 0.22 11.38 8.29
CA ASN A 100 1.42 12.22 8.42
C ASN A 100 2.72 11.44 8.74
N GLN A 101 2.63 10.21 9.25
CA GLN A 101 3.79 9.36 9.60
C GLN A 101 4.09 8.27 8.58
N LEU A 102 3.28 8.14 7.53
CA LEU A 102 3.38 7.02 6.60
C LEU A 102 4.60 7.17 5.69
N GLN A 103 5.60 6.30 5.89
CA GLN A 103 6.85 6.27 5.15
C GLN A 103 6.86 5.23 4.03
N SER A 104 6.08 4.17 4.17
CA SER A 104 6.02 3.07 3.20
C SER A 104 4.58 2.69 2.86
N LEU A 105 4.26 2.68 1.56
CA LEU A 105 2.96 2.30 1.04
C LEU A 105 3.12 1.27 -0.07
N LYS A 106 2.48 0.11 0.08
CA LYS A 106 2.32 -0.90 -0.96
C LYS A 106 0.84 -1.11 -1.26
N LEU A 107 0.43 -0.77 -2.48
CA LEU A 107 -0.89 -1.06 -3.01
C LEU A 107 -0.81 -2.30 -3.89
N ILE A 108 -1.45 -3.38 -3.44
CA ILE A 108 -1.57 -4.63 -4.20
C ILE A 108 -2.82 -4.52 -5.07
N GLY A 109 -2.64 -4.26 -6.37
CA GLY A 109 -3.73 -4.21 -7.31
C GLY A 109 -4.39 -5.58 -7.51
N PRO A 110 -5.62 -5.64 -8.05
CA PRO A 110 -6.14 -6.93 -8.51
C PRO A 110 -5.29 -7.45 -9.67
N TYR A 111 -5.08 -8.76 -9.70
CA TYR A 111 -4.67 -9.44 -10.92
C TYR A 111 -5.65 -9.10 -12.05
N GLY A 112 -5.26 -8.21 -12.96
CA GLY A 112 -6.04 -7.85 -14.15
C GLY A 112 -6.64 -6.44 -14.16
N HIS A 113 -6.33 -5.73 -15.24
CA HIS A 113 -7.11 -4.73 -15.97
C HIS A 113 -8.07 -3.72 -15.28
N GLU A 114 -7.76 -3.18 -14.09
CA GLU A 114 -8.49 -1.98 -13.62
C GLU A 114 -8.06 -0.71 -14.37
N ARG A 115 -8.71 -0.44 -15.53
CA ARG A 115 -8.57 0.83 -16.27
C ARG A 115 -8.81 2.05 -15.38
N ALA A 116 -9.72 1.96 -14.41
CA ALA A 116 -10.02 3.07 -13.52
C ALA A 116 -8.83 3.47 -12.62
N PHE A 117 -7.92 2.55 -12.30
CA PHE A 117 -6.69 2.91 -11.58
C PHE A 117 -5.77 3.81 -12.42
N VAL A 118 -5.81 3.66 -13.76
CA VAL A 118 -5.04 4.48 -14.70
C VAL A 118 -5.39 5.94 -14.54
N GLU A 119 -6.69 6.24 -14.44
CA GLU A 119 -7.21 7.60 -14.30
C GLU A 119 -6.95 8.16 -12.89
N PHE A 120 -6.93 7.30 -11.88
CA PHE A 120 -6.63 7.70 -10.50
C PHE A 120 -5.14 7.93 -10.25
N LEU A 121 -4.24 7.29 -10.99
CA LEU A 121 -2.79 7.35 -10.73
C LEU A 121 -2.23 8.79 -10.67
N PRO A 122 -2.56 9.72 -11.60
CA PRO A 122 -2.13 11.13 -11.49
C PRO A 122 -2.68 11.85 -10.26
N VAL A 123 -3.87 11.47 -9.78
CA VAL A 123 -4.49 12.03 -8.56
C VAL A 123 -3.79 11.47 -7.33
N LEU A 124 -3.52 10.16 -7.30
CA LEU A 124 -2.77 9.49 -6.25
C LEU A 124 -1.42 10.18 -6.00
N ALA A 125 -0.67 10.51 -7.07
CA ALA A 125 0.62 11.21 -6.97
C ALA A 125 0.57 12.50 -6.14
N LYS A 126 -0.51 13.28 -6.30
CA LYS A 126 -0.70 14.56 -5.60
C LYS A 126 -1.09 14.38 -4.13
N LEU A 127 -1.68 13.24 -3.81
CA LEU A 127 -2.20 12.92 -2.48
C LEU A 127 -1.20 12.19 -1.59
N LEU A 128 -0.07 11.73 -2.14
CA LEU A 128 0.94 11.03 -1.33
C LEU A 128 1.46 11.97 -0.23
N PRO A 129 1.50 11.52 1.04
CA PRO A 129 1.97 12.34 2.14
C PRO A 129 3.47 12.64 1.96
N SER A 130 3.90 13.81 2.44
CA SER A 130 5.29 14.26 2.33
C SER A 130 6.28 13.39 3.10
N SER A 131 5.80 12.60 4.06
CA SER A 131 6.58 11.60 4.79
C SER A 131 6.81 10.31 4.02
N LEU A 132 6.16 10.11 2.87
CA LEU A 132 6.26 8.87 2.10
C LEU A 132 7.59 8.81 1.34
N HIS A 133 8.40 7.79 1.65
CA HIS A 133 9.69 7.55 1.01
C HIS A 133 9.68 6.31 0.12
N HIS A 134 8.82 5.34 0.42
CA HIS A 134 8.77 4.07 -0.28
C HIS A 134 7.36 3.85 -0.84
N LEU A 135 7.26 3.74 -2.16
CA LEU A 135 6.00 3.46 -2.83
C LEU A 135 6.13 2.18 -3.64
N SER A 136 5.19 1.26 -3.47
CA SER A 136 5.06 0.05 -4.27
C SER A 136 3.66 -0.03 -4.87
N LEU A 137 3.61 -0.16 -6.19
CA LEU A 137 2.38 -0.32 -6.94
C LEU A 137 2.47 -1.60 -7.78
N ASP A 138 1.66 -2.60 -7.43
CA ASP A 138 1.62 -3.89 -8.12
C ASP A 138 0.69 -3.84 -9.35
N LEU A 139 0.98 -2.94 -10.31
CA LEU A 139 0.10 -2.55 -11.42
C LEU A 139 0.85 -2.29 -12.74
N ASN A 140 1.53 -3.33 -13.22
CA ASN A 140 2.63 -3.30 -14.20
C ASN A 140 2.31 -2.65 -15.56
N TRP A 141 1.05 -2.68 -15.99
CA TRP A 141 0.63 -2.20 -17.31
C TRP A 141 0.08 -0.76 -17.28
N VAL A 142 -0.43 -0.31 -16.13
CA VAL A 142 -1.08 0.99 -15.96
C VAL A 142 -0.05 2.11 -15.81
N ILE A 143 1.01 1.83 -15.05
CA ILE A 143 1.94 2.86 -14.60
C ILE A 143 2.81 3.35 -15.75
N MET A 144 3.26 2.47 -16.65
CA MET A 144 4.21 2.85 -17.70
C MET A 144 3.66 3.89 -18.69
N ASN A 145 2.35 3.86 -18.98
CA ASN A 145 1.74 4.81 -19.92
C ASN A 145 1.51 6.21 -19.31
N ASN A 146 1.39 6.31 -17.98
CA ASN A 146 1.17 7.57 -17.28
C ASN A 146 2.32 7.91 -16.34
N LEU A 147 3.46 7.24 -16.48
CA LEU A 147 4.60 7.37 -15.58
C LEU A 147 5.09 8.82 -15.53
N GLN A 148 5.18 9.47 -16.69
CA GLN A 148 5.58 10.87 -16.77
C GLN A 148 4.63 11.77 -15.99
N GLN A 149 3.32 11.69 -16.25
CA GLN A 149 2.33 12.49 -15.56
C GLN A 149 2.30 12.19 -14.04
N PHE A 150 2.47 10.93 -13.66
CA PHE A 150 2.59 10.51 -12.27
C PHE A 150 3.79 11.17 -11.60
N LEU A 151 4.99 11.06 -12.17
CA LEU A 151 6.20 11.64 -11.60
C LEU A 151 6.17 13.17 -11.56
N THR A 152 5.60 13.84 -12.57
CA THR A 152 5.44 15.30 -12.58
C THR A 152 4.48 15.79 -11.49
N ASN A 153 3.50 14.96 -11.11
CA ASN A 153 2.54 15.29 -10.05
C ASN A 153 3.01 14.90 -8.64
N LEU A 154 4.15 14.21 -8.51
CA LEU A 154 4.68 13.81 -7.20
C LEU A 154 5.12 15.05 -6.41
N ASN A 155 4.44 15.29 -5.29
CA ASN A 155 4.84 16.31 -4.32
C ASN A 155 5.76 15.75 -3.22
N THR A 156 5.98 14.43 -3.21
CA THR A 156 6.84 13.76 -2.24
C THR A 156 8.16 13.30 -2.87
N ARG A 157 9.20 13.23 -2.04
CA ARG A 157 10.53 12.76 -2.41
C ARG A 157 10.63 11.26 -2.10
N LEU A 158 10.36 10.44 -3.11
CA LEU A 158 10.51 8.99 -3.00
C LEU A 158 11.99 8.61 -3.04
N PHE A 159 12.41 7.71 -2.15
CA PHE A 159 13.71 7.03 -2.21
C PHE A 159 13.63 5.74 -2.99
N THR A 160 12.48 5.07 -2.98
CA THR A 160 12.28 3.86 -3.78
C THR A 160 10.89 3.85 -4.38
N PHE A 161 10.83 3.48 -5.65
CA PHE A 161 9.59 3.21 -6.36
C PHE A 161 9.61 1.78 -6.92
N TYR A 162 8.72 0.95 -6.42
CA TYR A 162 8.56 -0.43 -6.87
C TYR A 162 7.40 -0.54 -7.83
N ILE A 163 7.67 -1.03 -9.03
CA ILE A 163 6.67 -1.35 -10.04
C ILE A 163 6.88 -2.83 -10.36
N SER A 164 5.90 -3.69 -10.12
CA SER A 164 6.07 -5.10 -10.47
C SER A 164 6.33 -5.27 -11.99
N GLY A 165 7.17 -6.23 -12.38
CA GLY A 165 7.48 -6.58 -13.77
C GLY A 165 7.94 -5.43 -14.69
N TRP A 166 8.49 -4.34 -14.15
CA TRP A 166 8.89 -3.16 -14.94
C TRP A 166 10.01 -3.50 -15.92
N SER A 167 10.94 -4.36 -15.51
CA SER A 167 12.13 -4.75 -16.28
C SER A 167 11.77 -5.27 -17.68
N ARG A 168 10.64 -5.98 -17.80
CA ARG A 168 10.16 -6.56 -19.06
C ARG A 168 9.47 -5.56 -19.99
N ARG A 169 9.18 -4.34 -19.52
CA ARG A 169 8.30 -3.38 -20.21
C ARG A 169 8.85 -1.97 -20.31
N ILE A 170 9.93 -1.68 -19.60
CA ILE A 170 10.58 -0.38 -19.64
C ILE A 170 11.11 -0.10 -21.05
N ARG A 171 11.04 1.16 -21.43
CA ARG A 171 11.56 1.69 -22.70
C ARG A 171 12.48 2.83 -22.35
N GLU A 172 13.37 3.19 -23.27
CA GLU A 172 14.33 4.29 -23.09
C GLU A 172 13.68 5.59 -22.59
N ARG A 173 12.57 6.02 -23.22
CA ARG A 173 11.78 7.19 -22.78
C ARG A 173 11.35 7.15 -21.30
N HIS A 174 11.06 5.95 -20.76
CA HIS A 174 10.66 5.78 -19.36
C HIS A 174 11.87 5.91 -18.43
N VAL A 175 13.03 5.38 -18.85
CA VAL A 175 14.30 5.54 -18.14
C VAL A 175 14.68 7.02 -18.06
N GLU A 176 14.61 7.74 -19.18
CA GLU A 176 14.88 9.19 -19.24
C GLU A 176 13.94 9.96 -18.31
N THR A 177 12.65 9.66 -18.35
CA THR A 177 11.64 10.28 -17.50
C THR A 177 11.97 10.11 -16.00
N ILE A 178 12.39 8.90 -15.60
CA ILE A 178 12.79 8.62 -14.21
C ILE A 178 14.10 9.34 -13.87
N LYS A 179 15.10 9.32 -14.75
CA LYS A 179 16.39 10.01 -14.53
C LYS A 179 16.19 11.51 -14.35
N THR A 180 15.33 12.14 -15.15
CA THR A 180 14.99 13.57 -15.02
C THR A 180 14.35 13.85 -13.65
N TYR A 181 13.41 13.02 -13.20
CA TYR A 181 12.84 13.12 -11.86
C TYR A 181 13.91 13.00 -10.76
N LEU A 182 14.80 12.02 -10.87
CA LEU A 182 15.88 11.82 -9.89
C LEU A 182 16.83 13.01 -9.85
N GLN A 183 17.26 13.54 -10.99
CA GLN A 183 18.12 14.73 -11.04
C GLN A 183 17.48 15.94 -10.34
N GLN A 184 16.16 16.12 -10.47
CA GLN A 184 15.44 17.24 -9.88
C GLN A 184 15.24 17.09 -8.36
N TYR A 185 14.94 15.87 -7.89
CA TYR A 185 14.46 15.67 -6.51
C TYR A 185 15.39 14.84 -5.62
N ASN A 186 16.22 13.98 -6.20
CA ASN A 186 17.13 13.05 -5.50
C ASN A 186 18.41 12.78 -6.32
N PRO A 187 19.28 13.78 -6.58
CA PRO A 187 20.36 13.67 -7.56
C PRO A 187 21.47 12.66 -7.18
N THR A 188 21.54 12.28 -5.91
CA THR A 188 22.52 11.31 -5.40
C THR A 188 22.04 9.86 -5.51
N LEU A 189 20.78 9.63 -5.87
CA LEU A 189 20.16 8.31 -5.86
C LEU A 189 20.31 7.64 -7.23
N ASP A 190 20.87 6.43 -7.25
CA ASP A 190 21.02 5.66 -8.48
C ASP A 190 19.66 5.17 -9.01
N PHE A 191 19.55 5.08 -10.34
CA PHE A 191 18.34 4.61 -11.01
C PHE A 191 17.91 3.21 -10.57
N TYR A 192 18.85 2.27 -10.45
CA TYR A 192 18.57 0.89 -10.04
C TYR A 192 18.35 0.76 -8.53
N ASP A 193 18.77 1.76 -7.75
CA ASP A 193 18.40 1.88 -6.34
C ASP A 193 17.01 2.48 -6.15
N PHE A 194 16.61 3.38 -7.03
CA PHE A 194 15.27 3.92 -7.07
C PHE A 194 14.23 2.90 -7.54
N LEU A 195 14.43 2.35 -8.73
CA LEU A 195 13.45 1.53 -9.44
C LEU A 195 13.74 0.05 -9.20
N LYS A 196 13.04 -0.51 -8.22
CA LYS A 196 13.19 -1.91 -7.83
C LYS A 196 12.09 -2.75 -8.47
N ASP A 197 12.46 -3.92 -8.99
CA ASP A 197 11.49 -4.87 -9.54
C ASP A 197 10.92 -5.73 -8.41
N ILE A 198 9.63 -6.04 -8.48
CA ILE A 198 9.00 -7.03 -7.61
C ILE A 198 8.92 -8.30 -8.45
N THR A 199 9.84 -9.24 -8.19
CA THR A 199 9.80 -10.59 -8.74
C THR A 199 8.79 -11.46 -8.02
#